data_AF-A0A2V8L8M6-F1
#
_entry.id   AF-A0A2V8L8M6-F1
#
_cell.length_a   1.000
_cell.length_b   1.000
_cell.length_c   1.000
_cell.angle_alpha   90.00
_cell.angle_beta   90.00
_cell.angle_gamma   90.00
#
_symmetry.space_group_name_H-M   'P 1'
#
loop_
_entity.id
_entity.type
_entity.pdbx_description
1 polymer ?
#
loop_
_entity_poly.entity_id
_entity_poly.type
_entity_poly.pdbx_seq_one_letter_code
_entity_poly.pdbx_strand_id
1 'polypeptide(L)'
;MRTRLIFLTLVIAALLATAQAQTPAAAVFTRYCVTCHNARLKTAGLVIDPAELSRVSANPEHWEKVVRKLRSAAMPPAGAPRPDPATYDSVATFLETELDRAAAEKPNPGTLPPLHRLSRTEYQNAVRDLLVLDDLPKEMDFSLLLPADNISSGFDNIADLLFVSP
;
A
#
# COMPACT_ATOMS: atom_id res chain seq x y z
N MET A 1 36.48 -20.12 -71.02
CA MET A 1 35.37 -20.99 -70.53
C MET A 1 35.56 -21.09 -69.02
N ARG A 2 34.68 -20.72 -68.09
CA ARG A 2 33.26 -20.40 -68.05
C ARG A 2 33.06 -19.66 -66.70
N THR A 3 32.33 -18.53 -66.72
CA THR A 3 31.25 -18.11 -65.77
C THR A 3 31.21 -18.79 -64.38
N ARG A 4 31.00 -18.08 -63.25
CA ARG A 4 29.68 -17.61 -62.74
C ARG A 4 29.90 -16.85 -61.41
N LEU A 5 29.48 -15.59 -61.30
CA LEU A 5 28.22 -15.08 -60.71
C LEU A 5 28.30 -14.70 -59.22
N ILE A 6 28.32 -13.39 -59.03
CA ILE A 6 27.88 -12.59 -57.88
C ILE A 6 26.57 -13.14 -57.30
N PHE A 7 26.50 -13.31 -55.98
CA PHE A 7 25.25 -13.16 -55.23
C PHE A 7 25.52 -12.38 -53.94
N LEU A 8 25.29 -11.09 -54.06
CA LEU A 8 24.97 -10.14 -53.01
C LEU A 8 23.61 -10.54 -52.42
N THR A 9 23.58 -11.11 -51.22
CA THR A 9 22.35 -11.24 -50.43
C THR A 9 22.47 -10.44 -49.15
N LEU A 10 21.93 -9.22 -49.29
CA LEU A 10 21.53 -8.25 -48.29
C LEU A 10 20.72 -8.94 -47.16
N VAL A 11 21.28 -9.07 -45.96
CA VAL A 11 20.52 -9.45 -44.76
C VAL A 11 20.03 -8.17 -44.09
N ILE A 12 18.85 -7.69 -44.50
CA ILE A 12 18.11 -6.69 -43.72
C ILE A 12 17.43 -7.43 -42.58
N ALA A 13 18.09 -7.48 -41.42
CA ALA A 13 17.44 -7.84 -40.18
C ALA A 13 16.54 -6.66 -39.75
N ALA A 14 15.23 -6.85 -39.90
CA ALA A 14 14.24 -5.89 -39.43
C ALA A 14 14.34 -5.73 -37.91
N LEU A 15 14.80 -4.55 -37.45
CA LEU A 15 14.57 -4.11 -36.08
C LEU A 15 13.08 -3.82 -35.90
N LEU A 16 12.33 -4.83 -35.49
CA LEU A 16 11.03 -4.64 -34.85
C LEU A 16 11.30 -4.08 -33.45
N ALA A 17 11.41 -2.76 -33.35
CA ALA A 17 11.24 -2.08 -32.08
C ALA A 17 9.80 -2.33 -31.63
N THR A 18 9.63 -3.21 -30.64
CA THR A 18 8.37 -3.32 -29.90
C THR A 18 8.16 -1.99 -29.18
N ALA A 19 7.33 -1.12 -29.76
CA ALA A 19 6.80 0.00 -29.00
C ALA A 19 5.86 -0.62 -27.97
N GLN A 20 6.31 -0.81 -26.71
CA GLN A 20 5.40 -1.11 -25.61
C GLN A 20 4.32 -0.03 -25.62
N ALA A 21 3.08 -0.43 -25.92
CA ALA A 21 1.94 0.45 -25.81
C ALA A 21 1.92 1.00 -24.37
N GLN A 22 2.11 2.31 -24.23
CA GLN A 22 2.01 2.95 -22.92
C GLN A 22 0.58 2.74 -22.41
N THR A 23 0.45 2.28 -21.17
CA THR A 23 -0.88 2.20 -20.54
C THR A 23 -1.51 3.59 -20.52
N PRO A 24 -2.85 3.72 -20.55
CA PRO A 24 -3.51 5.02 -20.44
C PRO A 24 -3.02 5.83 -19.23
N ALA A 25 -2.76 5.15 -18.11
CA ALA A 25 -2.15 5.75 -16.92
C ALA A 25 -0.74 6.31 -17.19
N ALA A 26 0.13 5.57 -17.88
CA ALA A 26 1.49 6.02 -18.20
C ALA A 26 1.51 7.30 -19.05
N ALA A 27 0.55 7.46 -19.96
CA ALA A 27 0.39 8.68 -20.74
C ALA A 27 0.00 9.89 -19.87
N VAL A 28 -0.89 9.69 -18.89
CA VAL A 28 -1.29 10.72 -17.92
C VAL A 28 -0.09 11.14 -17.07
N PHE A 29 0.64 10.18 -16.50
CA PHE A 29 1.81 10.46 -15.68
C PHE A 29 2.90 11.20 -16.46
N THR A 30 3.16 10.79 -17.70
CA THR A 30 4.11 11.48 -18.59
C THR A 30 3.72 12.94 -18.80
N ARG A 31 2.43 13.22 -19.06
CA ARG A 31 1.95 14.56 -19.38
C ARG A 31 1.88 15.49 -18.17
N TYR A 32 1.45 14.98 -17.02
CA TYR A 32 1.04 15.82 -15.89
C TYR A 32 1.96 15.73 -14.67
N CYS A 33 2.79 14.68 -14.56
CA CYS A 33 3.61 14.44 -13.37
C CYS A 33 5.11 14.59 -13.66
N VAL A 34 5.58 13.99 -14.76
CA VAL A 34 7.01 13.90 -15.10
C VAL A 34 7.63 15.27 -15.40
N THR A 35 6.83 16.30 -15.71
CA THR A 35 7.37 17.66 -15.91
C THR A 35 8.06 18.20 -14.66
N CYS A 36 7.62 17.82 -13.45
CA CYS A 36 8.16 18.29 -12.17
C CYS A 36 8.83 17.16 -11.36
N HIS A 37 8.24 15.96 -11.40
CA HIS A 37 8.69 14.79 -10.65
C HIS A 37 9.57 13.89 -11.50
N ASN A 38 10.69 14.43 -11.99
CA ASN A 38 11.68 13.70 -12.78
C ASN A 38 13.06 13.71 -12.10
N ALA A 39 14.00 12.94 -12.63
CA ALA A 39 15.35 12.82 -12.08
C ALA A 39 16.14 14.14 -12.03
N ARG A 40 15.78 15.14 -12.86
CA ARG A 40 16.45 16.45 -12.90
C ARG A 40 15.90 17.42 -11.86
N LEU A 41 14.57 17.61 -11.81
CA LEU A 41 13.93 18.59 -10.92
C LEU A 41 13.64 18.02 -9.54
N LYS A 42 13.26 16.74 -9.47
CA LYS A 42 13.00 15.99 -8.22
C LYS A 42 12.15 16.80 -7.23
N THR A 43 11.11 17.47 -7.71
CA THR A 43 10.28 18.34 -6.88
C THR A 43 9.71 17.55 -5.70
N ALA A 44 9.84 18.11 -4.49
CA ALA A 44 9.48 17.45 -3.23
C ALA A 44 10.17 16.08 -2.99
N GLY A 45 11.36 15.88 -3.55
CA GLY A 45 12.11 14.62 -3.41
C GLY A 45 11.57 13.47 -4.27
N LEU A 46 10.54 13.71 -5.08
CA LEU A 46 9.79 12.68 -5.80
C LEU A 46 10.25 12.59 -7.26
N VAL A 47 10.56 11.36 -7.69
CA VAL A 47 10.78 10.99 -9.09
C VAL A 47 9.72 9.96 -9.45
N ILE A 48 9.02 10.19 -10.55
CA ILE A 48 8.04 9.27 -11.11
C ILE A 48 8.58 8.77 -12.44
N ASP A 49 8.70 7.44 -12.56
CA ASP A 49 8.92 6.77 -13.83
C ASP A 49 7.63 6.08 -14.27
N PRO A 50 7.00 6.50 -15.38
CA PRO A 50 5.82 5.84 -15.92
C PRO A 50 6.01 4.33 -16.20
N ALA A 51 7.24 3.85 -16.40
CA ALA A 51 7.51 2.42 -16.59
C ALA A 51 7.27 1.60 -15.30
N GLU A 52 7.36 2.22 -14.13
CA GLU A 52 7.11 1.57 -12.83
C GLU A 52 5.63 1.30 -12.55
N LEU A 53 4.71 1.85 -13.34
CA LEU A 53 3.27 1.56 -13.23
C LEU A 53 2.93 0.09 -13.50
N SER A 54 3.85 -0.68 -14.09
CA SER A 54 3.73 -2.13 -14.23
C SER A 54 4.07 -2.91 -12.94
N ARG A 55 4.67 -2.23 -11.95
CA ARG A 55 5.17 -2.80 -10.69
C ARG A 55 4.83 -1.89 -9.51
N VAL A 56 3.60 -1.38 -9.46
CA VAL A 56 3.12 -0.51 -8.38
C VAL A 56 3.39 -1.11 -6.99
N SER A 57 3.22 -2.43 -6.86
CA SER A 57 3.47 -3.18 -5.62
C SER A 57 4.91 -3.18 -5.12
N ALA A 58 5.90 -2.80 -5.94
CA ALA A 58 7.30 -2.77 -5.54
C ALA A 58 7.60 -1.59 -4.58
N ASN A 59 6.76 -0.55 -4.57
CA ASN A 59 6.93 0.60 -3.69
C ASN A 59 5.57 1.19 -3.28
N PRO A 60 4.77 0.47 -2.48
CA PRO A 60 3.39 0.84 -2.20
C PRO A 60 3.28 2.19 -1.49
N GLU A 61 4.14 2.46 -0.51
CA GLU A 61 4.14 3.73 0.24
C GLU A 61 4.34 4.96 -0.67
N HIS A 62 5.15 4.82 -1.73
CA HIS A 62 5.37 5.86 -2.71
C HIS A 62 4.09 6.11 -3.54
N TRP A 63 3.47 5.05 -4.04
CA TRP A 63 2.27 5.16 -4.87
C TRP A 63 1.03 5.58 -4.08
N GLU A 64 0.91 5.18 -2.81
CA GLU A 64 -0.14 5.68 -1.92
C GLU A 64 -0.08 7.20 -1.73
N LYS A 65 1.14 7.77 -1.63
CA LYS A 65 1.31 9.24 -1.59
C LYS A 65 0.78 9.88 -2.87
N VAL A 66 1.05 9.26 -4.02
CA VAL A 66 0.56 9.72 -5.33
C VAL A 66 -0.97 9.64 -5.40
N VAL A 67 -1.56 8.52 -4.97
CA VAL A 67 -3.02 8.34 -4.86
C VAL A 67 -3.64 9.45 -4.03
N ARG A 68 -3.09 9.76 -2.84
CA ARG A 68 -3.59 10.87 -2.01
C ARG A 68 -3.55 12.22 -2.73
N LYS A 69 -2.55 12.48 -3.58
CA LYS A 69 -2.46 13.72 -4.37
C LYS A 69 -3.45 13.74 -5.54
N LEU A 70 -3.73 12.60 -6.15
CA LEU A 70 -4.75 12.48 -7.19
C LEU A 70 -6.16 12.65 -6.61
N ARG A 71 -6.49 11.92 -5.53
CA ARG A 71 -7.82 11.96 -4.89
C ARG A 71 -8.16 13.32 -4.29
N SER A 72 -7.17 14.05 -3.77
CA SER A 72 -7.36 15.43 -3.31
C SER A 72 -7.31 16.48 -4.43
N ALA A 73 -7.03 16.06 -5.68
CA ALA A 73 -6.68 16.94 -6.77
C ALA A 73 -5.65 18.01 -6.36
N ALA A 74 -4.69 17.67 -5.49
CA ALA A 74 -3.64 18.59 -5.07
C ALA A 74 -2.51 18.68 -6.10
N MET A 75 -2.38 17.67 -6.97
CA MET A 75 -1.44 17.64 -8.08
C MET A 75 -2.16 17.44 -9.40
N PRO A 76 -1.71 18.04 -10.52
CA PRO A 76 -0.62 19.03 -10.61
C PRO A 76 -0.91 20.31 -9.80
N PRO A 77 0.07 21.18 -9.48
CA PRO A 77 -0.19 22.39 -8.71
C PRO A 77 -1.07 23.40 -9.47
N ALA A 78 -1.60 24.40 -8.76
CA ALA A 78 -2.32 25.49 -9.41
C ALA A 78 -1.45 26.18 -10.48
N GLY A 79 -2.03 26.49 -11.64
CA GLY A 79 -1.32 27.08 -12.79
C GLY A 79 -0.67 26.06 -13.73
N ALA A 80 -0.52 24.79 -13.36
CA ALA A 80 -0.10 23.74 -14.27
C ALA A 80 -1.30 23.14 -15.04
N PRO A 81 -1.09 22.57 -16.24
CA PRO A 81 -2.12 21.80 -16.94
C PRO A 81 -2.67 20.69 -16.04
N ARG A 82 -3.99 20.49 -16.03
CA ARG A 82 -4.65 19.50 -15.18
C ARG A 82 -5.44 18.50 -16.03
N PRO A 83 -5.52 17.23 -15.61
CA PRO A 83 -6.51 16.29 -16.12
C PRO A 83 -7.94 16.77 -15.83
N ASP A 84 -8.91 16.28 -16.60
CA ASP A 84 -10.32 16.37 -16.25
C ASP A 84 -10.66 15.43 -15.07
N PRO A 85 -11.81 15.61 -14.40
CA PRO A 85 -12.20 14.80 -13.24
C PRO A 85 -12.25 13.29 -13.51
N ALA A 86 -12.74 12.86 -14.67
CA ALA A 86 -12.83 11.43 -14.98
C ALA A 86 -11.43 10.82 -15.18
N THR A 87 -10.49 11.57 -15.76
CA THR A 87 -9.10 11.15 -15.84
C THR A 87 -8.47 11.01 -14.44
N TYR A 88 -8.71 11.94 -13.51
CA TYR A 88 -8.25 11.80 -12.12
C TYR A 88 -8.75 10.52 -11.48
N ASP A 89 -10.06 10.28 -11.56
CA ASP A 89 -10.70 9.13 -10.93
C ASP A 89 -10.21 7.82 -11.52
N SER A 90 -10.05 7.75 -12.84
CA SER A 90 -9.58 6.54 -13.52
C SER A 90 -8.17 6.15 -13.09
N VAL A 91 -7.24 7.10 -13.02
CA VAL A 91 -5.84 6.83 -12.67
C VAL A 91 -5.68 6.54 -11.18
N ALA A 92 -6.40 7.24 -10.32
CA ALA A 92 -6.40 6.94 -8.89
C ALA A 92 -6.95 5.54 -8.61
N THR A 93 -8.07 5.17 -9.25
CA THR A 93 -8.69 3.85 -9.11
C THR A 93 -7.78 2.74 -9.63
N PHE A 94 -7.07 2.95 -10.73
CA PHE A 94 -6.07 2.01 -11.23
C PHE A 94 -4.99 1.73 -10.19
N LEU A 95 -4.38 2.78 -9.61
CA LEU A 95 -3.32 2.62 -8.61
C LEU A 95 -3.83 1.93 -7.34
N GLU A 96 -5.00 2.34 -6.84
CA GLU A 96 -5.64 1.71 -5.68
C GLU A 96 -5.91 0.23 -5.93
N THR A 97 -6.44 -0.13 -7.10
CA THR A 97 -6.69 -1.54 -7.46
C THR A 97 -5.41 -2.37 -7.46
N GLU A 98 -4.32 -1.84 -8.02
CA GLU A 98 -3.03 -2.54 -8.02
C GLU A 98 -2.43 -2.68 -6.61
N LEU A 99 -2.59 -1.66 -5.75
CA LEU A 99 -2.15 -1.69 -4.36
C LEU A 99 -2.98 -2.67 -3.52
N ASP A 100 -4.31 -2.63 -3.65
CA ASP A 100 -5.24 -3.49 -2.94
C ASP A 100 -5.02 -4.96 -3.33
N ARG A 101 -4.81 -5.25 -4.61
CA ARG A 101 -4.45 -6.59 -5.09
C ARG A 101 -3.16 -7.08 -4.44
N ALA A 102 -2.13 -6.24 -4.38
CA ALA A 102 -0.86 -6.60 -3.75
C ALA A 102 -1.01 -6.82 -2.23
N ALA A 103 -1.81 -6.00 -1.55
CA ALA A 103 -2.09 -6.14 -0.13
C ALA A 103 -2.88 -7.43 0.18
N ALA A 104 -3.80 -7.82 -0.70
CA ALA A 104 -4.53 -9.09 -0.57
C ALA A 104 -3.63 -10.31 -0.79
N GLU A 105 -2.68 -10.24 -1.73
CA GLU A 105 -1.72 -11.33 -1.99
C GLU A 105 -0.71 -11.50 -0.85
N LYS A 106 -0.30 -10.38 -0.21
CA LYS A 106 0.65 -10.37 0.91
C LYS A 106 0.19 -9.40 2.00
N PRO A 107 -0.76 -9.82 2.85
CA PRO A 107 -1.25 -8.97 3.93
C PRO A 107 -0.11 -8.55 4.86
N ASN A 108 -0.01 -7.26 5.15
CA ASN A 108 0.91 -6.71 6.14
C ASN A 108 0.08 -6.15 7.31
N PRO A 109 -0.10 -6.89 8.43
CA PRO A 109 -0.83 -6.40 9.59
C PRO A 109 -0.08 -5.31 10.36
N GLY A 110 1.09 -4.88 9.87
CA GLY A 110 1.97 -3.94 10.55
C GLY A 110 2.74 -4.61 11.69
N THR A 111 3.17 -3.79 12.64
CA THR A 111 3.77 -4.30 13.87
C THR A 111 2.67 -4.92 14.72
N LEU A 112 2.70 -6.24 14.88
CA LEU A 112 1.83 -6.90 15.84
C LEU A 112 2.27 -6.49 17.26
N PRO A 113 1.32 -6.08 18.13
CA PRO A 113 1.66 -5.79 19.51
C PRO A 113 2.25 -7.04 20.19
N PRO A 114 3.12 -6.87 21.20
CA PRO A 114 3.59 -7.98 22.00
C PRO A 114 2.41 -8.75 22.60
N LEU A 115 2.63 -10.05 22.88
CA LEU A 115 1.67 -10.85 23.63
C LEU A 115 1.32 -10.08 24.92
N HIS A 116 0.03 -9.75 25.07
CA HIS A 116 -0.47 -9.09 26.26
C HIS A 116 -1.10 -10.13 27.20
N ARG A 117 -1.05 -9.85 28.51
CA ARG A 117 -1.90 -10.56 29.46
C ARG A 117 -3.35 -10.14 29.22
N LEU A 118 -4.31 -11.04 29.46
CA LEU A 118 -5.73 -10.67 29.46
C LEU A 118 -5.99 -9.57 30.48
N SER A 119 -6.80 -8.57 30.11
CA SER A 119 -7.37 -7.63 31.08
C SER A 119 -8.27 -8.37 32.08
N ARG A 120 -8.61 -7.76 33.20
CA ARG A 120 -9.57 -8.32 34.19
C ARG A 120 -10.88 -8.72 33.53
N THR A 121 -11.40 -7.86 32.65
CA THR A 121 -12.64 -8.10 31.90
C THR A 121 -12.49 -9.29 30.95
N GLU A 122 -11.38 -9.36 30.22
CA GLU A 122 -11.10 -10.47 29.30
C GLU A 122 -10.89 -11.78 30.04
N TYR A 123 -10.16 -11.77 31.15
CA TYR A 123 -9.95 -12.93 32.00
C TYR A 123 -11.27 -13.44 32.58
N GLN A 124 -12.10 -12.53 33.10
CA GLN A 124 -13.43 -12.85 33.61
C GLN A 124 -14.30 -13.55 32.55
N ASN A 125 -14.34 -12.98 31.33
CA ASN A 125 -15.10 -13.56 30.23
C ASN A 125 -14.51 -14.89 29.78
N ALA A 126 -13.18 -15.03 29.70
CA ALA A 126 -12.53 -16.28 29.37
C ALA A 126 -12.86 -17.39 30.38
N VAL A 127 -12.89 -17.09 31.69
CA VAL A 127 -13.30 -18.05 32.72
C VAL A 127 -14.76 -18.47 32.54
N ARG A 128 -15.66 -17.51 32.29
CA ARG A 128 -17.08 -17.81 32.02
C ARG A 128 -17.24 -18.71 30.80
N ASP A 129 -16.60 -18.35 29.70
CA ASP A 129 -16.75 -19.05 28.42
C ASP A 129 -16.13 -20.46 28.47
N LEU A 130 -14.93 -20.60 29.04
CA LEU A 130 -14.23 -21.89 29.13
C LEU A 130 -14.93 -22.87 30.07
N LEU A 131 -15.53 -22.37 31.15
CA LEU A 131 -16.22 -23.20 32.14
C LEU A 131 -17.73 -23.27 31.92
N VAL A 132 -18.23 -22.62 30.87
CA VAL A 132 -19.66 -22.56 30.50
C VAL A 132 -20.51 -22.09 31.68
N LEU A 133 -20.11 -20.97 32.29
CA LEU A 133 -20.81 -20.35 33.41
C LEU A 133 -21.71 -19.23 32.91
N ASP A 134 -23.01 -19.40 33.10
CA ASP A 134 -23.99 -18.35 32.81
C ASP A 134 -23.73 -17.09 33.63
N ASP A 135 -23.32 -17.25 34.89
CA ASP A 135 -22.88 -16.18 35.79
C ASP A 135 -21.76 -16.66 36.72
N LEU A 136 -20.95 -15.72 37.21
CA LEU A 136 -19.87 -16.03 38.15
C LEU A 136 -20.36 -16.01 39.60
N PRO A 137 -19.83 -16.90 40.47
CA PRO A 137 -20.06 -16.81 41.91
C PRO A 137 -19.68 -15.42 42.45
N LYS A 138 -20.42 -14.92 43.44
CA LYS A 138 -20.15 -13.59 44.03
C LYS A 138 -18.78 -13.51 44.69
N GLU A 139 -18.25 -14.65 45.11
CA GLU A 139 -16.91 -14.80 45.68
C GLU A 139 -15.81 -14.57 44.63
N MET A 140 -16.14 -14.63 43.34
CA MET A 140 -15.23 -14.48 42.21
C MET A 140 -15.27 -13.07 41.61
N ASP A 141 -15.05 -12.06 42.46
CA ASP A 141 -14.91 -10.67 42.03
C ASP A 141 -13.47 -10.38 41.58
N PHE A 142 -13.21 -10.47 40.28
CA PHE A 142 -11.88 -10.24 39.73
C PHE A 142 -11.35 -8.81 39.91
N SER A 143 -12.22 -7.84 40.23
CA SER A 143 -11.77 -6.48 40.56
C SER A 143 -11.02 -6.43 41.90
N LEU A 144 -11.34 -7.38 42.79
CA LEU A 144 -10.70 -7.57 44.10
C LEU A 144 -9.59 -8.63 44.05
N LEU A 145 -9.72 -9.64 43.18
CA LEU A 145 -8.79 -10.78 43.12
C LEU A 145 -7.54 -10.54 42.27
N LEU A 146 -7.61 -9.66 41.26
CA LEU A 146 -6.49 -9.38 40.36
C LEU A 146 -5.98 -7.95 40.55
N PRO A 147 -4.73 -7.61 40.19
CA PRO A 147 -4.26 -6.22 40.14
C PRO A 147 -5.01 -5.39 39.09
N ALA A 148 -5.09 -4.06 39.28
CA ALA A 148 -5.75 -3.18 38.33
C ALA A 148 -4.98 -3.14 37.00
N ASP A 149 -5.73 -3.03 35.91
CA ASP A 149 -5.15 -2.85 34.58
C ASP A 149 -4.77 -1.40 34.33
N ASN A 150 -3.76 -1.22 33.48
CA ASN A 150 -3.33 0.09 33.05
C ASN A 150 -4.35 0.65 32.05
N ILE A 151 -5.01 1.74 32.42
CA ILE A 151 -5.99 2.41 31.57
C ILE A 151 -5.30 3.56 30.84
N SER A 152 -5.44 3.60 29.52
CA SER A 152 -5.03 4.75 28.71
C SER A 152 -6.10 5.11 27.70
N SER A 153 -6.34 6.40 27.51
CA SER A 153 -7.38 6.93 26.61
C SER A 153 -8.78 6.35 26.86
N GLY A 154 -9.04 5.87 28.09
CA GLY A 154 -10.31 5.23 28.46
C GLY A 154 -10.42 3.74 28.13
N PHE A 155 -9.35 3.11 27.65
CA PHE A 155 -9.30 1.68 27.32
C PHE A 155 -8.38 0.93 28.29
N ASP A 156 -8.80 -0.26 28.70
CA ASP A 156 -8.09 -1.17 29.62
C ASP A 156 -7.49 -2.39 28.91
N ASN A 157 -7.67 -2.51 27.58
CA ASN A 157 -7.22 -3.63 26.75
C ASN A 157 -6.10 -3.26 25.76
N ILE A 158 -5.33 -2.21 26.07
CA ILE A 158 -4.20 -1.79 25.23
C ILE A 158 -3.03 -2.75 25.48
N ALA A 159 -2.72 -3.57 24.48
CA ALA A 159 -1.72 -4.63 24.57
C ALA A 159 -0.35 -4.15 25.08
N ASP A 160 0.11 -2.98 24.64
CA ASP A 160 1.40 -2.39 25.05
C ASP A 160 1.47 -2.03 26.54
N LEU A 161 0.32 -1.90 27.21
CA LEU A 161 0.22 -1.55 28.63
C LEU A 161 -0.10 -2.77 29.51
N LEU A 162 -0.48 -3.90 28.91
CA LEU A 162 -0.86 -5.14 29.57
C LEU A 162 0.28 -6.16 29.53
N PHE A 163 1.43 -5.78 30.07
CA PHE A 163 2.58 -6.67 30.22
C PHE A 163 2.64 -7.29 31.62
N VAL A 164 3.44 -8.36 31.74
CA VAL A 164 3.84 -8.96 33.02
C VAL A 164 5.31 -8.64 33.20
N SER A 165 5.70 -8.10 34.36
CA SER A 165 7.10 -7.90 34.68
C SER A 165 7.83 -9.26 34.67
N PRO A 166 9.03 -9.38 34.06
CA PRO A 166 9.81 -10.61 34.07
C PRO A 166 10.15 -11.13 35.46
#